data_AF-A0A7S1VNM0-F1
#
_entry.id   AF-A0A7S1VNM0-F1
#
_cell.length_a   1.000
_cell.length_b   1.000
_cell.length_c   1.000
_cell.angle_alpha   90.00
_cell.angle_beta   90.00
_cell.angle_gamma   90.00
#
_symmetry.space_group_name_H-M   'P 1'
#
loop_
_entity.id
_entity.type
_entity.pdbx_description
1 polymer ?
#
loop_
_entity_poly.entity_id
_entity_poly.type
_entity_poly.pdbx_seq_one_letter_code
_entity_poly.pdbx_strand_id
1 'polypeptide(L)'
;DKHYSASIKQMKAFNMENSIQLNVQNHQRCQNLMGLNRDPVVLTGRVMDEKETISSLQESGNFVALTVLYITKMDLALHFEAYNIVEELLPYIEKRRGILNGHISQYGVMHMLGQAYLCLYRKTGKRQYKKRGMGVIKTLEGWKKQKCASTQHHCDDVLGFLQAEVLPQQRNIDLKVLQDAWDDCIKVQEDSDNLMRLGLANERAAGAFREKGSFDTAAQYAREAIDAYERLDADAKVKFLRRKYYEILRSTQETPFEEEEAKEEEGAFIEELY
;
A
#
# COMPACT_ATOMS: atom_id res chain seq x y z
N ASP A 1 -12.70 -13.64 -13.10
CA ASP A 1 -12.49 -13.40 -14.53
C ASP A 1 -13.77 -13.11 -15.35
N LYS A 2 -14.76 -14.03 -15.41
CA LYS A 2 -15.99 -13.85 -16.22
C LYS A 2 -16.77 -12.55 -15.95
N HIS A 3 -16.91 -12.14 -14.69
CA HIS A 3 -17.63 -10.91 -14.32
C HIS A 3 -16.91 -9.63 -14.78
N TYR A 4 -15.58 -9.61 -14.74
CA TYR A 4 -14.79 -8.48 -15.22
C TYR A 4 -14.91 -8.32 -16.73
N SER A 5 -14.82 -9.42 -17.50
CA SER A 5 -15.03 -9.37 -18.94
C SER A 5 -16.43 -8.86 -19.31
N ALA A 6 -17.46 -9.23 -18.54
CA ALA A 6 -18.83 -8.76 -18.76
C ALA A 6 -18.98 -7.25 -18.50
N SER A 7 -18.41 -6.73 -17.41
CA SER A 7 -18.49 -5.30 -17.09
C SER A 7 -17.75 -4.44 -18.11
N ILE A 8 -16.57 -4.86 -18.57
CA ILE A 8 -15.82 -4.16 -19.62
C ILE A 8 -16.61 -4.16 -20.94
N LYS A 9 -17.25 -5.28 -21.31
CA LYS A 9 -18.11 -5.34 -22.50
C LYS A 9 -19.28 -4.35 -22.42
N GLN A 10 -19.90 -4.24 -21.24
CA GLN A 10 -20.98 -3.28 -21.01
C GLN A 10 -20.47 -1.83 -21.12
N MET A 11 -19.36 -1.49 -20.47
CA MET A 11 -18.76 -0.15 -20.58
C MET A 11 -18.41 0.23 -22.02
N LYS A 12 -17.92 -0.73 -22.82
CA LYS A 12 -17.66 -0.51 -24.25
C LYS A 12 -18.94 -0.21 -25.02
N ALA A 13 -20.04 -0.90 -24.74
CA ALA A 13 -21.33 -0.64 -25.38
C ALA A 13 -21.88 0.77 -25.10
N PHE A 14 -21.47 1.38 -23.97
CA PHE A 14 -21.84 2.76 -23.60
C PHE A 14 -20.75 3.81 -23.89
N ASN A 15 -19.68 3.45 -24.63
CA ASN A 15 -18.55 4.34 -24.94
C ASN A 15 -17.88 4.94 -23.68
N MET A 16 -17.82 4.19 -22.57
CA MET A 16 -17.22 4.63 -21.30
C MET A 16 -15.70 4.37 -21.27
N GLU A 17 -14.96 4.87 -22.26
CA GLU A 17 -13.53 4.60 -22.44
C GLU A 17 -12.69 4.97 -21.21
N ASN A 18 -12.94 6.14 -20.61
CA ASN A 18 -12.25 6.57 -19.39
C ASN A 18 -12.47 5.60 -18.23
N SER A 19 -13.70 5.10 -18.05
CA SER A 19 -14.00 4.15 -16.99
C SER A 19 -13.32 2.81 -17.23
N ILE A 20 -13.22 2.36 -18.48
CA ILE A 20 -12.49 1.13 -18.85
C ILE A 20 -11.02 1.29 -18.46
N GLN A 21 -10.37 2.40 -18.86
CA GLN A 21 -8.96 2.64 -18.57
C GLN A 21 -8.67 2.62 -17.06
N LEU A 22 -9.53 3.24 -16.24
CA LEU A 22 -9.39 3.22 -14.78
C LEU A 22 -9.60 1.82 -14.18
N ASN A 23 -10.58 1.05 -14.68
CA ASN A 23 -10.87 -0.29 -14.18
C ASN A 23 -9.80 -1.32 -14.56
N VAL A 24 -9.17 -1.17 -15.73
CA VAL A 24 -8.05 -2.02 -16.16
C VAL A 24 -6.87 -1.90 -15.19
N GLN A 25 -6.52 -0.68 -14.79
CA GLN A 25 -5.43 -0.43 -13.83
C GLN A 25 -5.70 -1.10 -12.47
N ASN A 26 -6.91 -0.98 -11.96
CA ASN A 26 -7.30 -1.64 -10.69
C ASN A 26 -7.34 -3.16 -10.80
N HIS A 27 -7.81 -3.69 -11.93
CA HIS A 27 -7.83 -5.13 -12.14
C HIS A 27 -6.41 -5.70 -12.20
N GLN A 28 -5.50 -5.02 -12.90
CA GLN A 28 -4.10 -5.41 -12.93
C GLN A 28 -3.50 -5.34 -11.52
N ARG A 29 -3.73 -4.26 -10.76
CA ARG A 29 -3.28 -4.16 -9.36
C ARG A 29 -3.72 -5.36 -8.52
N CYS A 30 -4.96 -5.83 -8.66
CA CYS A 30 -5.41 -7.04 -7.97
C CYS A 30 -4.61 -8.26 -8.41
N GLN A 31 -4.40 -8.47 -9.72
CA GLN A 31 -3.58 -9.58 -10.22
C GLN A 31 -2.14 -9.54 -9.70
N ASN A 32 -1.55 -8.35 -9.58
CA ASN A 32 -0.23 -8.14 -8.98
C ASN A 32 -0.20 -8.60 -7.51
N LEU A 33 -1.22 -8.23 -6.72
CA LEU A 33 -1.33 -8.63 -5.31
C LEU A 33 -1.56 -10.14 -5.16
N MET A 34 -2.33 -10.74 -6.06
CA MET A 34 -2.58 -12.19 -6.13
C MET A 34 -1.38 -13.01 -6.63
N GLY A 35 -0.24 -12.39 -6.94
CA GLY A 35 0.93 -13.13 -7.43
C GLY A 35 0.78 -13.71 -8.83
N LEU A 36 -0.16 -13.20 -9.64
CA LEU A 36 -0.32 -13.60 -11.04
C LEU A 36 0.69 -12.94 -11.99
N ASN A 37 1.57 -12.10 -11.44
CA ASN A 37 2.64 -11.41 -12.15
C ASN A 37 3.99 -11.72 -11.51
N ARG A 38 5.04 -11.80 -12.34
CA ARG A 38 6.42 -12.03 -11.90
C ARG A 38 6.94 -10.90 -10.99
N ASP A 39 6.68 -9.65 -11.38
CA ASP A 39 7.05 -8.47 -10.59
C ASP A 39 5.77 -7.81 -10.06
N PRO A 40 5.56 -7.81 -8.72
CA PRO A 40 4.33 -7.28 -8.15
C PRO A 40 4.23 -5.75 -8.22
N VAL A 41 5.30 -5.02 -8.53
CA VAL A 41 5.28 -3.54 -8.63
C VAL A 41 5.21 -3.01 -10.07
N VAL A 42 5.24 -3.89 -11.07
CA VAL A 42 5.09 -3.53 -12.49
C VAL A 42 3.66 -3.84 -12.94
N LEU A 43 2.94 -2.84 -13.46
CA LEU A 43 1.56 -3.01 -13.94
C LEU A 43 1.52 -3.60 -15.36
N THR A 44 2.27 -4.68 -15.59
CA THR A 44 2.22 -5.46 -16.83
C THR A 44 1.79 -6.88 -16.49
N GLY A 45 0.78 -7.38 -17.19
CA GLY A 45 0.25 -8.71 -17.00
C GLY A 45 -0.81 -9.03 -18.03
N ARG A 46 -1.78 -9.87 -17.66
CA ARG A 46 -2.77 -10.38 -18.61
C ARG A 46 -3.72 -9.30 -19.14
N VAL A 47 -3.98 -8.23 -18.39
CA VAL A 47 -5.02 -7.24 -18.74
C VAL A 47 -4.47 -5.90 -19.20
N MET A 48 -3.20 -5.61 -18.97
CA MET A 48 -2.54 -4.40 -19.47
C MET A 48 -1.03 -4.60 -19.58
N ASP A 49 -0.42 -3.82 -20.47
CA ASP A 49 1.01 -3.51 -20.41
C ASP A 49 1.22 -2.08 -19.93
N GLU A 50 2.08 -1.89 -18.94
CA GLU A 50 2.30 -0.59 -18.31
C GLU A 50 2.86 0.45 -19.29
N LYS A 51 3.84 0.06 -20.12
CA LYS A 51 4.52 0.99 -21.02
C LYS A 51 3.60 1.43 -22.14
N GLU A 52 2.92 0.48 -22.77
CA GLU A 52 1.91 0.76 -23.81
C GLU A 52 0.79 1.65 -23.25
N THR A 53 0.31 1.36 -22.04
CA THR A 53 -0.75 2.16 -21.39
C THR A 53 -0.27 3.58 -21.11
N ILE A 54 0.96 3.77 -20.60
CA ILE A 54 1.52 5.10 -20.36
C ILE A 54 1.63 5.89 -21.68
N SER A 55 2.19 5.29 -22.74
CA SER A 55 2.31 5.93 -24.05
C SER A 55 0.94 6.35 -24.60
N SER A 56 -0.04 5.43 -24.58
CA SER A 56 -1.39 5.71 -25.06
C SER A 56 -2.07 6.86 -24.30
N LEU A 57 -1.98 6.87 -22.96
CA LEU A 57 -2.58 7.92 -22.13
C LEU A 57 -1.89 9.28 -22.31
N GLN A 58 -0.60 9.29 -22.62
CA GLN A 58 0.14 10.52 -22.94
C GLN A 58 -0.28 11.07 -24.30
N GLU A 59 -0.35 10.23 -25.33
CA GLU A 59 -0.78 10.61 -26.69
C GLU A 59 -2.21 11.12 -26.70
N SER A 60 -3.11 10.49 -25.94
CA SER A 60 -4.51 10.91 -25.84
C SER A 60 -4.74 12.13 -24.93
N GLY A 61 -3.71 12.60 -24.22
CA GLY A 61 -3.81 13.68 -23.23
C GLY A 61 -4.66 13.31 -22.00
N ASN A 62 -4.89 12.02 -21.71
CA ASN A 62 -5.71 11.59 -20.59
C ASN A 62 -4.92 11.59 -19.26
N PHE A 63 -4.65 12.80 -18.77
CA PHE A 63 -3.85 12.98 -17.55
C PHE A 63 -4.52 12.47 -16.27
N VAL A 64 -5.85 12.32 -16.26
CA VAL A 64 -6.57 11.76 -15.11
C VAL A 64 -6.23 10.28 -14.97
N ALA A 65 -6.45 9.49 -16.02
CA ALA A 65 -6.12 8.06 -16.02
C ALA A 65 -4.61 7.82 -15.86
N LEU A 66 -3.75 8.68 -16.40
CA LEU A 66 -2.30 8.59 -16.18
C LEU A 66 -1.92 8.85 -14.71
N THR A 67 -2.57 9.82 -14.06
CA THR A 67 -2.32 10.10 -12.64
C THR A 67 -2.79 8.94 -11.77
N VAL A 68 -3.94 8.33 -12.09
CA VAL A 68 -4.41 7.13 -11.39
C VAL A 68 -3.44 5.96 -11.59
N LEU A 69 -2.90 5.77 -12.79
CA LEU A 69 -1.90 4.72 -13.05
C LEU A 69 -0.67 4.89 -12.14
N TYR A 70 -0.13 6.10 -12.05
CA TYR A 70 1.01 6.39 -11.17
C TYR A 70 0.68 6.21 -9.69
N ILE A 71 -0.55 6.56 -9.27
CA ILE A 71 -0.99 6.34 -7.89
C ILE A 71 -1.10 4.84 -7.60
N THR A 72 -1.70 4.06 -8.48
CA THR A 72 -1.80 2.59 -8.38
C THR A 72 -0.43 1.94 -8.32
N LYS A 73 0.53 2.40 -9.15
CA LYS A 73 1.91 1.92 -9.12
C LYS A 73 2.62 2.29 -7.82
N MET A 74 2.44 3.52 -7.34
CA MET A 74 3.00 3.97 -6.05
C MET A 74 2.42 3.16 -4.89
N ASP A 75 1.13 2.84 -4.92
CA ASP A 75 0.48 2.00 -3.92
C ASP A 75 1.11 0.60 -3.85
N LEU A 76 1.27 -0.08 -4.99
CA LEU A 76 1.99 -1.35 -5.05
C LEU A 76 3.43 -1.20 -4.54
N ALA A 77 4.15 -0.15 -4.96
CA ALA A 77 5.51 0.10 -4.51
C ALA A 77 5.60 0.36 -2.99
N LEU A 78 4.59 0.97 -2.38
CA LEU A 78 4.50 1.11 -0.92
C LEU A 78 4.26 -0.22 -0.23
N HIS A 79 3.34 -1.04 -0.76
CA HIS A 79 3.06 -2.37 -0.21
C HIS A 79 4.28 -3.29 -0.30
N PHE A 80 5.05 -3.26 -1.39
CA PHE A 80 6.23 -4.11 -1.58
C PHE A 80 7.55 -3.42 -1.18
N GLU A 81 7.48 -2.28 -0.50
CA GLU A 81 8.64 -1.50 -0.01
C GLU A 81 9.67 -1.12 -1.11
N ALA A 82 9.22 -1.02 -2.36
CA ALA A 82 10.01 -0.57 -3.52
C ALA A 82 10.16 0.97 -3.53
N TYR A 83 10.77 1.51 -2.47
CA TYR A 83 10.81 2.95 -2.20
C TYR A 83 11.56 3.79 -3.24
N ASN A 84 12.43 3.17 -4.06
CA ASN A 84 13.04 3.83 -5.23
C ASN A 84 11.98 4.24 -6.25
N ILE A 85 11.00 3.38 -6.52
CA ILE A 85 9.87 3.67 -7.42
C ILE A 85 8.98 4.76 -6.81
N VAL A 86 8.75 4.69 -5.49
CA VAL A 86 8.00 5.74 -4.77
C VAL A 86 8.67 7.10 -4.93
N GLU A 87 9.99 7.20 -4.73
CA GLU A 87 10.74 8.45 -4.88
C GLU A 87 10.65 9.00 -6.32
N GLU A 88 10.69 8.13 -7.33
CA GLU A 88 10.55 8.49 -8.75
C GLU A 88 9.15 9.02 -9.11
N LEU A 89 8.09 8.40 -8.58
CA LEU A 89 6.70 8.74 -8.93
C LEU A 89 6.18 10.01 -8.24
N LEU A 90 6.73 10.36 -7.07
CA LEU A 90 6.26 11.49 -6.27
C LEU A 90 6.14 12.81 -7.04
N PRO A 91 7.16 13.29 -7.81
CA PRO A 91 7.05 14.53 -8.57
C PRO A 91 5.89 14.54 -9.57
N TYR A 92 5.59 13.40 -10.18
CA TYR A 92 4.51 13.27 -11.17
C TYR A 92 3.13 13.39 -10.52
N ILE A 93 2.96 12.77 -9.36
CA ILE A 93 1.71 12.79 -8.58
C ILE A 93 1.52 14.17 -7.94
N GLU A 94 2.57 14.75 -7.36
CA GLU A 94 2.50 16.08 -6.73
C GLU A 94 2.08 17.17 -7.72
N LYS A 95 2.68 17.18 -8.92
CA LYS A 95 2.35 18.14 -9.98
C LYS A 95 0.88 18.06 -10.40
N ARG A 96 0.25 16.90 -10.22
CA ARG A 96 -1.10 16.59 -10.71
C ARG A 96 -2.13 16.37 -9.61
N ARG A 97 -1.75 16.54 -8.33
CA ARG A 97 -2.65 16.30 -7.19
C ARG A 97 -3.97 17.08 -7.28
N GLY A 98 -3.93 18.29 -7.86
CA GLY A 98 -5.10 19.15 -8.02
C GLY A 98 -6.18 18.57 -8.95
N ILE A 99 -5.81 17.64 -9.84
CA ILE A 99 -6.75 16.95 -10.74
C ILE A 99 -7.74 16.08 -9.94
N LEU A 100 -7.36 15.64 -8.74
CA LEU A 100 -8.15 14.75 -7.90
C LEU A 100 -8.90 15.48 -6.78
N ASN A 101 -8.85 16.82 -6.76
CA ASN A 101 -9.58 17.61 -5.77
C ASN A 101 -11.10 17.41 -5.95
N GLY A 102 -11.80 17.14 -4.85
CA GLY A 102 -13.24 16.89 -4.86
C GLY A 102 -13.64 15.47 -5.28
N HIS A 103 -12.67 14.60 -5.59
CA HIS A 103 -12.93 13.19 -5.83
C HIS A 103 -12.89 12.41 -4.50
N ILE A 104 -13.71 11.37 -4.36
CA ILE A 104 -13.74 10.51 -3.15
C ILE A 104 -12.37 9.89 -2.83
N SER A 105 -11.54 9.69 -3.87
CA SER A 105 -10.17 9.17 -3.71
C SER A 105 -9.19 10.16 -3.07
N GLN A 106 -9.58 11.42 -2.83
CA GLN A 106 -8.70 12.43 -2.26
C GLN A 106 -8.10 11.99 -0.92
N TYR A 107 -8.87 11.31 -0.07
CA TYR A 107 -8.37 10.74 1.19
C TYR A 107 -7.36 9.63 0.97
N GLY A 108 -7.62 8.74 0.00
CA GLY A 108 -6.68 7.68 -0.38
C GLY A 108 -5.35 8.27 -0.91
N VAL A 109 -5.42 9.33 -1.72
CA VAL A 109 -4.23 10.03 -2.21
C VAL A 109 -3.44 10.67 -1.08
N MET A 110 -4.13 11.31 -0.13
CA MET A 110 -3.47 11.88 1.05
C MET A 110 -2.83 10.81 1.92
N HIS A 111 -3.50 9.67 2.12
CA HIS A 111 -2.95 8.52 2.82
C HIS A 111 -1.63 8.07 2.16
N MET A 112 -1.67 7.75 0.87
CA MET A 112 -0.49 7.27 0.14
C MET A 112 0.64 8.30 0.10
N LEU A 113 0.35 9.60 -0.09
CA LEU A 113 1.37 10.64 -0.05
C LEU A 113 2.00 10.77 1.34
N GLY A 114 1.18 10.78 2.39
CA GLY A 114 1.65 10.82 3.77
C GLY A 114 2.56 9.63 4.08
N GLN A 115 2.10 8.42 3.73
CA GLN A 115 2.85 7.19 3.91
C GLN A 115 4.16 7.21 3.11
N ALA A 116 4.12 7.57 1.82
CA ALA A 116 5.31 7.69 0.99
C ALA A 116 6.37 8.60 1.61
N TYR A 117 5.97 9.77 2.11
CA TYR A 117 6.89 10.70 2.76
C TYR A 117 7.45 10.17 4.07
N LEU A 118 6.63 9.57 4.93
CA LEU A 118 7.09 9.05 6.21
C LEU A 118 8.00 7.83 6.02
N CYS A 119 7.69 6.93 5.07
CA CYS A 119 8.54 5.81 4.69
C CYS A 119 9.87 6.25 4.10
N LEU A 120 9.87 7.19 3.15
CA LEU A 120 11.10 7.71 2.57
C LEU A 120 11.95 8.45 3.60
N TYR A 121 11.34 9.17 4.54
CA TYR A 121 12.09 9.75 5.65
C TYR A 121 12.72 8.68 6.52
N ARG A 122 11.97 7.63 6.89
CA ARG A 122 12.50 6.50 7.68
C ARG A 122 13.69 5.85 6.99
N LYS A 123 13.61 5.62 5.67
CA LYS A 123 14.68 4.99 4.88
C LYS A 123 15.90 5.89 4.65
N THR A 124 15.70 7.18 4.41
CA THR A 124 16.77 8.08 3.93
C THR A 124 17.27 9.09 4.96
N GLY A 125 16.52 9.31 6.05
CA GLY A 125 16.78 10.39 7.01
C GLY A 125 16.61 11.81 6.46
N LYS A 126 16.24 11.98 5.18
CA LYS A 126 16.13 13.30 4.53
C LYS A 126 14.97 14.11 5.14
N ARG A 127 15.30 15.20 5.84
CA ARG A 127 14.33 16.06 6.56
C ARG A 127 13.21 16.62 5.67
N GLN A 128 13.45 16.77 4.36
CA GLN A 128 12.43 17.23 3.42
C GLN A 128 11.20 16.32 3.38
N TYR A 129 11.40 15.00 3.46
CA TYR A 129 10.30 14.03 3.45
C TYR A 129 9.53 14.08 4.76
N LYS A 130 10.20 14.18 5.91
CA LYS A 130 9.53 14.42 7.20
C LYS A 130 8.65 15.67 7.14
N LYS A 131 9.19 16.80 6.66
CA LYS A 131 8.44 18.06 6.56
C LYS A 131 7.18 17.90 5.70
N ARG A 132 7.29 17.20 4.56
CA ARG A 132 6.15 16.96 3.67
C ARG A 132 5.11 16.01 4.28
N GLY A 133 5.54 14.91 4.90
CA GLY A 133 4.65 13.97 5.60
C GLY A 133 3.88 14.65 6.74
N MET A 134 4.56 15.44 7.58
CA MET A 134 3.89 16.25 8.61
C MET A 134 2.95 17.31 8.02
N GLY A 135 3.25 17.82 6.82
CA GLY A 135 2.37 18.71 6.08
C GLY A 135 1.05 18.04 5.68
N VAL A 136 1.09 16.79 5.22
CA VAL A 136 -0.11 15.99 4.92
C VAL A 136 -0.96 15.80 6.17
N ILE A 137 -0.34 15.42 7.30
CA ILE A 137 -1.03 15.28 8.59
C ILE A 137 -1.73 16.59 8.98
N LYS A 138 -1.03 17.73 8.92
CA LYS A 138 -1.61 19.05 9.23
C LYS A 138 -2.78 19.40 8.32
N THR A 139 -2.73 19.03 7.04
CA THR A 139 -3.85 19.22 6.11
C THR A 139 -5.06 18.39 6.55
N LEU A 140 -4.87 17.12 6.88
CA LEU A 140 -5.94 16.23 7.37
C LEU A 140 -6.53 16.72 8.69
N GLU A 141 -5.71 17.20 9.63
CA GLU A 141 -6.19 17.85 10.86
C GLU A 141 -7.06 19.09 10.56
N GLY A 142 -6.69 19.87 9.53
CA GLY A 142 -7.49 20.99 9.05
C GLY A 142 -8.85 20.54 8.50
N TRP A 143 -8.88 19.47 7.71
CA TRP A 143 -10.13 18.90 7.18
C TRP A 143 -11.01 18.34 8.30
N LYS A 144 -10.43 17.62 9.26
CA LYS A 144 -11.12 17.13 10.46
C LYS A 144 -11.81 18.25 11.23
N LYS A 145 -11.15 19.40 11.39
CA LYS A 145 -11.72 20.59 12.09
C LYS A 145 -12.92 21.20 11.36
N GLN A 146 -13.04 21.02 10.05
CA GLN A 146 -14.17 21.54 9.27
C GLN A 146 -15.45 20.71 9.45
N LYS A 147 -15.40 19.57 10.16
CA LYS A 147 -16.55 18.74 10.57
C LYS A 147 -17.51 18.38 9.42
N CYS A 148 -16.98 18.05 8.25
CA CYS A 148 -17.81 17.50 7.17
C CYS A 148 -18.22 16.06 7.54
N ALA A 149 -19.47 15.87 7.96
CA ALA A 149 -19.94 14.59 8.49
C ALA A 149 -19.74 13.41 7.53
N SER A 150 -19.88 13.63 6.21
CA SER A 150 -19.75 12.58 5.20
C SER A 150 -18.32 12.08 4.99
N THR A 151 -17.31 12.81 5.46
CA THR A 151 -15.90 12.45 5.25
C THR A 151 -15.11 12.30 6.54
N GLN A 152 -15.76 12.50 7.69
CA GLN A 152 -15.16 12.45 9.01
C GLN A 152 -14.49 11.09 9.27
N HIS A 153 -15.19 9.98 8.99
CA HIS A 153 -14.66 8.63 9.19
C HIS A 153 -13.38 8.37 8.38
N HIS A 154 -13.36 8.71 7.10
CA HIS A 154 -12.17 8.55 6.26
C HIS A 154 -11.01 9.45 6.69
N CYS A 155 -11.31 10.66 7.17
CA CYS A 155 -10.30 11.55 7.68
C CYS A 155 -9.67 11.04 8.98
N ASP A 156 -10.49 10.50 9.89
CA ASP A 156 -10.06 9.98 11.19
C ASP A 156 -9.18 8.74 11.03
N ASP A 157 -9.60 7.81 10.17
CA ASP A 157 -8.82 6.64 9.77
C ASP A 157 -7.42 7.04 9.25
N VAL A 158 -7.38 7.83 8.17
CA VAL A 158 -6.10 8.20 7.54
C VAL A 158 -5.23 9.03 8.49
N LEU A 159 -5.82 9.90 9.30
CA LEU A 159 -5.08 10.70 10.27
C LEU A 159 -4.48 9.83 11.37
N GLY A 160 -5.25 8.91 11.95
CA GLY A 160 -4.79 8.00 12.99
C GLY A 160 -3.63 7.13 12.50
N PHE A 161 -3.77 6.55 11.30
CA PHE A 161 -2.71 5.78 10.66
C PHE A 161 -1.41 6.59 10.52
N LEU A 162 -1.48 7.79 9.92
CA LEU A 162 -0.29 8.60 9.69
C LEU A 162 0.33 9.13 11.00
N GLN A 163 -0.47 9.35 12.04
CA GLN A 163 0.01 9.73 13.37
C GLN A 163 0.78 8.58 14.02
N ALA A 164 0.25 7.35 13.97
CA ALA A 164 0.95 6.16 14.43
C ALA A 164 2.31 5.99 13.72
N GLU A 165 2.38 6.28 12.42
CA GLU A 165 3.62 6.15 11.63
C GLU A 165 4.75 7.14 11.96
N VAL A 166 4.42 8.23 12.64
CA VAL A 166 5.41 9.20 13.12
C VAL A 166 6.07 8.71 14.41
N LEU A 167 5.38 7.94 15.25
CA LEU A 167 5.85 7.55 16.58
C LEU A 167 7.15 6.74 16.57
N PRO A 168 7.35 5.73 15.69
CA PRO A 168 8.60 4.95 15.64
C PRO A 168 9.84 5.81 15.37
N GLN A 169 9.66 6.97 14.73
CA GLN A 169 10.74 7.90 14.37
C GLN A 169 11.25 8.69 15.59
N GLN A 170 10.58 8.59 16.74
CA GLN A 170 11.03 9.20 17.98
C GLN A 170 12.04 8.29 18.67
N ARG A 171 13.14 8.87 19.18
CA ARG A 171 14.26 8.11 19.76
C ARG A 171 13.84 7.34 21.02
N ASN A 172 13.04 7.96 21.88
CA ASN A 172 12.66 7.44 23.20
C ASN A 172 11.14 7.27 23.32
N ILE A 173 10.49 6.73 22.29
CA ILE A 173 9.06 6.45 22.34
C ILE A 173 8.77 5.35 23.37
N ASP A 174 7.75 5.56 24.20
CA ASP A 174 7.21 4.54 25.07
C ASP A 174 6.51 3.47 24.21
N LEU A 175 6.87 2.19 24.38
CA LEU A 175 6.30 1.08 23.63
C LEU A 175 4.79 0.96 23.83
N LYS A 176 4.27 1.32 25.01
CA LYS A 176 2.83 1.31 25.27
C LYS A 176 2.10 2.38 24.46
N VAL A 177 2.67 3.58 24.40
CA VAL A 177 2.11 4.68 23.56
C VAL A 177 2.13 4.29 22.08
N LEU A 178 3.19 3.63 21.62
CA LEU A 178 3.27 3.11 20.26
C LEU A 178 2.20 2.03 20.01
N GLN A 179 1.98 1.14 20.97
CA GLN A 179 1.00 0.07 20.88
C GLN A 179 -0.42 0.61 20.81
N ASP A 180 -0.78 1.49 21.74
CA ASP A 180 -2.11 2.08 21.82
C ASP A 180 -2.48 2.81 20.51
N ALA A 181 -1.52 3.54 19.91
CA ALA A 181 -1.73 4.22 18.64
C ALA A 181 -1.99 3.25 17.47
N TRP A 182 -1.31 2.09 17.45
CA TRP A 182 -1.52 1.08 16.43
C TRP A 182 -2.81 0.29 16.65
N ASP A 183 -3.11 -0.09 17.88
CA ASP A 183 -4.34 -0.81 18.25
C ASP A 183 -5.58 0.04 17.91
N ASP A 184 -5.55 1.35 18.23
CA ASP A 184 -6.62 2.27 17.84
C ASP A 184 -6.79 2.34 16.31
N CYS A 185 -5.68 2.39 15.56
CA CYS A 185 -5.72 2.40 14.10
C CYS A 185 -6.27 1.11 13.51
N ILE A 186 -5.84 -0.04 14.05
CA ILE A 186 -6.23 -1.38 13.61
C ILE A 186 -7.72 -1.59 13.86
N LYS A 187 -8.21 -1.23 15.05
CA LYS A 187 -9.62 -1.33 15.41
C LYS A 187 -10.54 -0.58 14.43
N VAL A 188 -10.13 0.62 14.00
CA VAL A 188 -10.87 1.39 12.98
C VAL A 188 -10.94 0.64 11.65
N GLN A 189 -9.89 -0.12 11.27
CA GLN A 189 -9.91 -0.91 10.03
C GLN A 189 -10.80 -2.14 10.17
N GLU A 190 -10.75 -2.83 11.31
CA GLU A 190 -11.61 -3.97 11.63
C GLU A 190 -13.09 -3.57 11.55
N ASP A 191 -13.46 -2.46 12.19
CA ASP A 191 -14.84 -1.93 12.16
C ASP A 191 -15.32 -1.54 10.75
N SER A 192 -14.40 -1.33 9.81
CA SER A 192 -14.70 -0.94 8.42
C SER A 192 -14.68 -2.10 7.41
N ASP A 193 -14.34 -3.32 7.85
CA ASP A 193 -14.10 -4.50 7.01
C ASP A 193 -13.07 -4.26 5.86
N ASN A 194 -12.19 -3.27 6.00
CA ASN A 194 -11.19 -2.96 4.99
C ASN A 194 -9.93 -3.80 5.20
N LEU A 195 -9.98 -5.07 4.77
CA LEU A 195 -8.90 -6.04 4.94
C LEU A 195 -7.55 -5.54 4.40
N MET A 196 -7.55 -4.76 3.32
CA MET A 196 -6.31 -4.25 2.72
C MET A 196 -5.63 -3.26 3.66
N ARG A 197 -6.40 -2.36 4.27
CA ARG A 197 -5.88 -1.41 5.25
C ARG A 197 -5.59 -2.07 6.58
N LEU A 198 -6.38 -3.07 6.99
CA LEU A 198 -6.11 -3.87 8.18
C LEU A 198 -4.75 -4.59 8.07
N GLY A 199 -4.51 -5.28 6.96
CA GLY A 199 -3.24 -5.95 6.69
C GLY A 199 -2.08 -4.96 6.66
N LEU A 200 -2.28 -3.79 6.05
CA LEU A 200 -1.25 -2.74 6.01
C LEU A 200 -0.96 -2.19 7.41
N ALA A 201 -1.98 -1.84 8.20
CA ALA A 201 -1.79 -1.31 9.55
C ALA A 201 -1.02 -2.29 10.44
N ASN A 202 -1.40 -3.57 10.41
CA ASN A 202 -0.69 -4.64 11.12
C ASN A 202 0.76 -4.79 10.63
N GLU A 203 1.02 -4.78 9.31
CA GLU A 203 2.39 -4.83 8.79
C GLU A 203 3.24 -3.66 9.31
N ARG A 204 2.67 -2.46 9.31
CA ARG A 204 3.38 -1.25 9.74
C ARG A 204 3.67 -1.26 11.24
N ALA A 205 2.72 -1.74 12.04
CA ALA A 205 2.93 -2.02 13.46
C ALA A 205 4.05 -3.06 13.67
N ALA A 206 4.01 -4.18 12.95
CA ALA A 206 5.05 -5.21 13.01
C ALA A 206 6.44 -4.66 12.70
N GLY A 207 6.57 -3.86 11.63
CA GLY A 207 7.82 -3.17 11.29
C GLY A 207 8.29 -2.23 12.40
N ALA A 208 7.38 -1.42 12.94
CA ALA A 208 7.68 -0.48 14.03
C ALA A 208 8.19 -1.17 15.30
N PHE A 209 7.52 -2.24 15.76
CA PHE A 209 7.93 -2.97 16.96
C PHE A 209 9.24 -3.73 16.75
N ARG A 210 9.47 -4.28 15.54
CA ARG A 210 10.74 -4.91 15.18
C ARG A 210 11.90 -3.92 15.27
N GLU A 211 11.73 -2.70 14.74
CA GLU A 211 12.73 -1.62 14.83
C GLU A 211 13.05 -1.21 16.28
N LYS A 212 12.12 -1.43 17.21
CA LYS A 212 12.30 -1.16 18.65
C LYS A 212 12.77 -2.38 19.45
N GLY A 213 13.00 -3.52 18.81
CA GLY A 213 13.46 -4.76 19.46
C GLY A 213 12.37 -5.53 20.20
N SER A 214 11.09 -5.18 20.03
CA SER A 214 9.96 -5.91 20.64
C SER A 214 9.50 -7.03 19.68
N PHE A 215 10.30 -8.09 19.58
CA PHE A 215 10.11 -9.12 18.56
C PHE A 215 8.82 -9.93 18.72
N ASP A 216 8.39 -10.23 19.94
CA ASP A 216 7.15 -10.98 20.18
C ASP A 216 5.91 -10.19 19.71
N THR A 217 5.85 -8.91 20.07
CA THR A 217 4.80 -7.98 19.61
C THR A 217 4.85 -7.82 18.09
N ALA A 218 6.05 -7.70 17.51
CA ALA A 218 6.21 -7.61 16.07
C ALA A 218 5.72 -8.88 15.35
N ALA A 219 6.00 -10.06 15.91
CA ALA A 219 5.56 -11.34 15.34
C ALA A 219 4.04 -11.48 15.41
N GLN A 220 3.39 -11.03 16.50
CA GLN A 220 1.94 -11.00 16.60
C GLN A 220 1.33 -10.17 15.45
N TYR A 221 1.69 -8.89 15.32
CA TYR A 221 1.16 -8.06 14.23
C TYR A 221 1.52 -8.59 12.84
N ALA A 222 2.69 -9.22 12.66
CA ALA A 222 3.05 -9.81 11.38
C ALA A 222 2.11 -10.98 10.99
N ARG A 223 1.66 -11.80 11.95
CA ARG A 223 0.68 -12.86 11.69
C ARG A 223 -0.68 -12.29 11.33
N GLU A 224 -1.15 -11.29 12.07
CA GLU A 224 -2.41 -10.61 11.77
C GLU A 224 -2.38 -9.94 10.38
N ALA A 225 -1.23 -9.38 9.98
CA ALA A 225 -1.05 -8.85 8.64
C ALA A 225 -1.16 -9.95 7.58
N ILE A 226 -0.51 -11.10 7.81
CA ILE A 226 -0.57 -12.25 6.90
C ILE A 226 -2.00 -12.77 6.78
N ASP A 227 -2.71 -12.98 7.88
CA ASP A 227 -4.12 -13.43 7.88
C ASP A 227 -5.01 -12.49 7.06
N ALA A 228 -4.90 -11.17 7.29
CA ALA A 228 -5.68 -10.18 6.56
C ALA A 228 -5.40 -10.21 5.03
N TYR A 229 -4.17 -10.48 4.62
CA TYR A 229 -3.80 -10.61 3.21
C TYR A 229 -4.16 -11.97 2.61
N GLU A 230 -4.11 -13.07 3.37
CA GLU A 230 -4.60 -14.39 2.95
C GLU A 230 -6.11 -14.34 2.68
N ARG A 231 -6.88 -13.67 3.54
CA ARG A 231 -8.33 -13.43 3.34
C ARG A 231 -8.66 -12.56 2.13
N LEU A 232 -7.67 -11.89 1.54
CA LEU A 232 -7.78 -11.09 0.32
C LEU A 232 -7.26 -11.81 -0.94
N ASP A 233 -6.82 -13.07 -0.81
CA ASP A 233 -6.10 -13.79 -1.86
C ASP A 233 -4.87 -13.00 -2.37
N ALA A 234 -4.23 -12.21 -1.50
CA ALA A 234 -3.08 -11.38 -1.85
C ALA A 234 -1.76 -12.17 -1.75
N ASP A 235 -1.66 -13.28 -2.46
CA ASP A 235 -0.58 -14.26 -2.35
C ASP A 235 0.83 -13.68 -2.50
N ALA A 236 1.04 -12.73 -3.43
CA ALA A 236 2.34 -12.07 -3.57
C ALA A 236 2.72 -11.33 -2.28
N LYS A 237 1.74 -10.69 -1.65
CA LYS A 237 1.95 -9.94 -0.41
C LYS A 237 2.19 -10.89 0.77
N VAL A 238 1.46 -11.99 0.85
CA VAL A 238 1.68 -13.06 1.85
C VAL A 238 3.11 -13.60 1.75
N LYS A 239 3.53 -14.02 0.56
CA LYS A 239 4.91 -14.49 0.29
C LYS A 239 5.96 -13.44 0.65
N PHE A 240 5.72 -12.18 0.31
CA PHE A 240 6.61 -11.08 0.69
C PHE A 240 6.74 -10.93 2.21
N LEU A 241 5.63 -10.98 2.95
CA LEU A 241 5.64 -10.83 4.41
C LEU A 241 6.29 -12.02 5.12
N ARG A 242 5.98 -13.25 4.70
CA ARG A 242 6.60 -14.47 5.24
C ARG A 242 8.12 -14.42 5.12
N ARG A 243 8.65 -14.00 3.96
CA ARG A 243 10.09 -13.78 3.77
C ARG A 243 10.63 -12.64 4.66
N LYS A 244 9.96 -11.49 4.66
CA LYS A 244 10.39 -10.29 5.41
C LYS A 244 10.46 -10.50 6.92
N TYR A 245 9.58 -11.32 7.48
CA TYR A 245 9.46 -11.58 8.92
C TYR A 245 9.84 -13.01 9.31
N TYR A 246 10.49 -13.76 8.42
CA TYR A 246 10.85 -15.18 8.62
C TYR A 246 11.53 -15.43 9.96
N GLU A 247 12.57 -14.66 10.29
CA GLU A 247 13.35 -14.85 11.52
C GLU A 247 12.50 -14.71 12.80
N ILE A 248 11.66 -13.67 12.86
CA ILE A 248 10.84 -13.39 14.06
C ILE A 248 9.62 -14.32 14.17
N LEU A 249 9.09 -14.78 13.03
CA LEU A 249 7.98 -15.73 13.00
C LEU A 249 8.47 -17.12 13.44
N ARG A 250 9.66 -17.54 12.97
CA ARG A 250 10.26 -18.82 13.37
C ARG A 250 10.64 -18.85 14.84
N SER A 251 11.18 -17.77 15.40
CA SER A 251 11.61 -17.74 16.79
C SER A 251 10.46 -17.79 17.80
N THR A 252 9.23 -17.55 17.35
CA THR A 252 8.04 -17.45 18.20
C THR A 252 7.03 -18.57 17.96
N GLN A 253 7.32 -19.53 17.07
CA GLN A 253 6.51 -20.73 16.88
C GLN A 253 7.07 -21.90 17.69
N GLU A 254 6.19 -22.62 18.39
CA GLU A 254 6.52 -23.92 19.02
C GLU A 254 6.62 -25.05 17.97
N THR A 255 6.05 -24.85 16.78
CA THR A 255 6.04 -25.80 15.66
C THR A 255 6.90 -25.32 14.48
N PRO A 256 7.66 -26.19 13.79
CA PRO A 256 8.55 -25.77 12.71
C PRO A 256 7.78 -25.14 11.54
N PHE A 257 8.18 -23.93 11.14
CA PHE A 257 7.77 -23.31 9.88
C PHE A 257 8.36 -24.13 8.73
N GLU A 258 7.53 -24.64 7.82
CA GLU A 258 7.97 -25.49 6.71
C GLU A 258 8.93 -24.72 5.79
N GLU A 259 10.21 -25.10 5.80
CA GLU A 259 11.30 -24.47 5.03
C GLU A 259 11.19 -24.69 3.50
N GLU A 260 10.29 -25.54 3.02
CA GLU A 260 10.24 -25.98 1.61
C GLU A 260 9.87 -24.84 0.63
N GLU A 261 8.96 -23.92 0.98
CA GLU A 261 8.59 -22.81 0.09
C GLU A 261 9.73 -21.79 -0.14
N ALA A 262 10.68 -21.66 0.79
CA ALA A 262 11.75 -20.67 0.67
C ALA A 262 12.89 -21.14 -0.24
N LYS A 263 13.13 -22.45 -0.34
CA LYS A 263 14.25 -23.04 -1.09
C LYS A 263 13.94 -23.30 -2.56
N GLU A 264 12.68 -23.60 -2.92
CA GLU A 264 12.31 -23.87 -4.32
C GLU A 264 12.40 -22.61 -5.22
N GLU A 265 12.08 -21.42 -4.71
CA GLU A 265 12.12 -20.18 -5.52
C GLU A 265 13.55 -19.61 -5.70
N GLU A 266 14.46 -19.82 -4.75
CA GLU A 266 15.86 -19.37 -4.87
C GLU A 266 16.62 -20.19 -5.93
N GLY A 267 16.26 -21.47 -6.10
CA GLY A 267 16.75 -22.33 -7.19
C GLY A 267 16.18 -21.94 -8.56
N ALA A 268 14.88 -21.65 -8.65
CA ALA A 268 14.23 -21.25 -9.90
C ALA A 268 14.72 -19.89 -10.44
N PHE A 269 15.15 -18.98 -9.56
CA PHE A 269 15.72 -17.70 -9.96
C PHE A 269 17.16 -17.81 -10.50
N ILE A 270 17.91 -18.84 -10.09
CA ILE A 270 19.31 -19.05 -10.52
C ILE A 270 19.38 -19.87 -11.82
N GLU A 271 18.49 -20.84 -12.04
CA GLU A 271 18.51 -21.68 -13.26
C GLU A 271 18.02 -20.96 -14.53
N GLU A 272 17.30 -19.85 -14.43
CA GLU A 272 16.85 -19.06 -15.60
C GLU A 272 17.82 -17.92 -16.00
N LEU A 273 18.93 -17.77 -15.29
CA LEU A 273 19.99 -16.77 -15.56
C LEU A 273 21.27 -17.37 -16.16
N TYR A 274 21.26 -18.67 -16.47
CA TYR A 274 22.33 -19.40 -17.17
C TYR A 274 21.78 -20.12 -18.41
#